data_AF-A0A1C6FLW3-F1
#
_entry.id   AF-A0A1C6FLW3-F1
#
_cell.length_a   1.000
_cell.length_b   1.000
_cell.length_c   1.000
_cell.angle_alpha   90.00
_cell.angle_beta   90.00
_cell.angle_gamma   90.00
#
_symmetry.space_group_name_H-M   'P 1'
#
loop_
_entity.id
_entity.type
_entity.pdbx_description
1 polymer ?
#
loop_
_entity_poly.entity_id
_entity_poly.type
_entity_poly.pdbx_seq_one_letter_code
_entity_poly.pdbx_strand_id
1 'polypeptide(L)'
;MMQQLANFIVDHDPMMVLRRTHDTMHYIRWAWNKDHADPIDEEELRLFLCDEHYGDLTDEQKAVARRSRDEMRSVYAELCVRLLQSEIMLERGMVPDSGTYRSVFCPEGGDAPWMLDQAG
;
A
#
# COMPACT_ATOMS: atom_id res chain seq x y z
N MET A 1 -10.25 0.66 18.30
CA MET A 1 -10.05 2.12 18.27
C MET A 1 -8.92 2.53 17.30
N MET A 2 -7.64 2.23 17.57
CA MET A 2 -6.55 2.66 16.65
C MET A 2 -6.69 2.10 15.22
N GLN A 3 -7.03 0.83 15.06
CA GLN A 3 -7.26 0.23 13.74
C GLN A 3 -8.39 0.90 12.96
N GLN A 4 -9.45 1.35 13.65
CA GLN A 4 -10.58 2.02 13.01
C GLN A 4 -10.18 3.41 12.52
N LEU A 5 -9.37 4.13 13.31
CA LEU A 5 -8.82 5.43 12.89
C LEU A 5 -7.86 5.29 11.70
N ALA A 6 -6.98 4.29 11.73
CA ALA A 6 -6.08 4.00 10.61
C ALA A 6 -6.87 3.67 9.34
N ASN A 7 -7.85 2.77 9.43
CA ASN A 7 -8.75 2.46 8.31
C ASN A 7 -9.46 3.71 7.78
N PHE A 8 -9.95 4.58 8.67
CA PHE A 8 -10.59 5.83 8.28
C PHE A 8 -9.64 6.73 7.49
N ILE A 9 -8.42 6.95 7.97
CA ILE A 9 -7.39 7.74 7.28
C ILE A 9 -7.08 7.13 5.91
N VAL A 10 -6.82 5.82 5.84
CA VAL A 10 -6.48 5.11 4.60
C VAL A 10 -7.58 5.20 3.55
N ASP A 11 -8.84 5.25 3.98
CA ASP A 11 -10.00 5.28 3.06
C ASP A 11 -10.46 6.69 2.70
N HIS A 12 -10.07 7.74 3.45
CA HIS A 12 -10.65 9.09 3.30
C HIS A 12 -9.62 10.22 3.17
N ASP A 13 -8.36 10.04 3.60
CA ASP A 13 -7.33 11.06 3.37
C ASP A 13 -6.97 11.08 1.88
N PRO A 14 -7.11 12.23 1.18
CA PRO A 14 -6.89 12.29 -0.26
C PRO A 14 -5.48 11.86 -0.68
N MET A 15 -4.46 12.17 0.12
CA MET A 15 -3.08 11.84 -0.22
C MET A 15 -2.80 10.35 -0.04
N MET A 16 -3.34 9.75 1.03
CA MET A 16 -3.28 8.30 1.27
C MET A 16 -4.02 7.52 0.19
N VAL A 17 -5.23 7.96 -0.18
CA VAL A 17 -6.02 7.30 -1.22
C VAL A 17 -5.30 7.35 -2.57
N LEU A 18 -4.76 8.51 -2.96
CA LEU A 18 -4.01 8.66 -4.22
C LEU A 18 -2.78 7.73 -4.25
N ARG A 19 -1.96 7.77 -3.20
CA ARG A 19 -0.73 6.97 -3.10
C ARG A 19 -1.03 5.47 -3.06
N ARG A 20 -2.00 5.05 -2.24
CA ARG A 20 -2.44 3.64 -2.15
C ARG A 20 -2.94 3.13 -3.49
N THR A 21 -3.76 3.88 -4.20
CA THR A 21 -4.30 3.45 -5.51
C THR A 21 -3.18 3.27 -6.53
N HIS A 22 -2.25 4.23 -6.61
CA HIS A 22 -1.07 4.13 -7.47
C HIS A 22 -0.22 2.90 -7.13
N ASP A 23 0.11 2.70 -5.87
CA ASP A 23 0.97 1.59 -5.45
C ASP A 23 0.27 0.23 -5.61
N THR A 24 -1.06 0.19 -5.41
CA THR A 24 -1.88 -1.01 -5.63
C THR A 24 -1.85 -1.45 -7.09
N MET A 25 -1.91 -0.50 -8.04
CA MET A 25 -1.76 -0.79 -9.47
C MET A 25 -0.42 -1.48 -9.76
N HIS A 26 0.68 -0.91 -9.26
CA HIS A 26 2.02 -1.47 -9.45
C HIS A 26 2.17 -2.84 -8.79
N TYR A 27 1.67 -2.99 -7.56
CA TYR A 27 1.74 -4.24 -6.83
C TYR A 27 0.97 -5.36 -7.52
N ILE A 28 -0.24 -5.08 -8.04
CA ILE A 28 -1.04 -6.06 -8.79
C ILE A 28 -0.28 -6.54 -10.03
N ARG A 29 0.27 -5.61 -10.81
CA ARG A 29 1.02 -5.95 -12.03
C ARG A 29 2.26 -6.76 -11.69
N TRP A 30 3.02 -6.36 -10.66
CA TRP A 30 4.17 -7.11 -10.19
C TRP A 30 3.80 -8.52 -9.72
N ALA A 31 2.73 -8.65 -8.93
CA ALA A 31 2.27 -9.94 -8.43
C ALA A 31 1.82 -10.87 -9.57
N TRP A 32 1.10 -10.32 -10.55
CA TRP A 32 0.65 -11.05 -11.74
C TRP A 32 1.82 -11.57 -12.58
N ASN A 33 2.79 -10.69 -12.87
CA ASN A 33 3.92 -10.96 -13.76
C ASN A 33 4.89 -12.03 -13.21
N LYS A 34 4.75 -12.47 -11.95
CA LYS A 34 5.57 -13.57 -11.40
C LYS A 34 5.26 -14.91 -12.06
N ASP A 35 3.98 -15.15 -12.32
CA ASP A 35 3.48 -16.46 -12.75
C ASP A 35 2.86 -16.41 -14.17
N HIS A 36 2.77 -15.22 -14.77
CA HIS A 36 2.10 -14.99 -16.05
C HIS A 36 3.01 -14.25 -17.04
N ALA A 37 3.06 -14.75 -18.28
CA ALA A 37 3.83 -14.13 -19.37
C ALA A 37 3.11 -12.92 -19.99
N ASP A 38 1.78 -12.99 -20.10
CA ASP A 38 0.97 -11.90 -20.64
C ASP A 38 0.60 -10.93 -19.51
N PRO A 39 0.96 -9.64 -19.60
CA PRO A 39 0.67 -8.66 -18.56
C PRO A 39 -0.83 -8.35 -18.50
N ILE A 40 -1.31 -7.93 -17.33
CA ILE A 40 -2.65 -7.34 -17.20
C ILE A 40 -2.70 -6.02 -17.96
N ASP A 41 -3.79 -5.79 -18.70
CA ASP A 41 -4.08 -4.49 -19.30
C ASP A 41 -4.23 -3.42 -18.22
N GLU A 42 -3.44 -2.36 -18.32
CA GLU A 42 -3.37 -1.32 -17.29
C GLU A 42 -4.65 -0.47 -17.23
N GLU A 43 -5.29 -0.20 -18.36
CA GLU A 43 -6.51 0.61 -18.39
C GLU A 43 -7.70 -0.19 -17.88
N GLU A 44 -7.82 -1.46 -18.28
CA GLU A 44 -8.86 -2.35 -17.77
C GLU A 44 -8.72 -2.56 -16.25
N LEU A 45 -7.48 -2.67 -15.76
CA LEU A 45 -7.21 -2.74 -14.32
C LEU A 45 -7.58 -1.44 -13.59
N ARG A 46 -7.25 -0.29 -14.19
CA ARG A 46 -7.59 1.02 -13.61
C ARG A 46 -9.10 1.21 -13.49
N LEU A 47 -9.85 0.83 -14.53
CA LEU A 47 -11.31 0.86 -14.52
C LEU A 47 -11.87 -0.05 -13.42
N PHE A 48 -11.38 -1.28 -13.34
CA PHE A 48 -11.79 -2.24 -12.31
C PHE A 48 -11.52 -1.76 -10.87
N LEU A 49 -10.38 -1.09 -10.62
CA LEU A 49 -10.08 -0.54 -9.30
C LEU A 49 -10.93 0.67 -8.93
N CYS A 50 -11.41 1.45 -9.91
CA CYS A 50 -12.37 2.52 -9.68
C CYS A 50 -13.77 1.97 -9.36
N ASP A 51 -14.21 0.97 -10.13
CA ASP A 51 -15.50 0.29 -9.95
C ASP A 51 -15.40 -1.15 -10.51
N GLU A 52 -15.64 -2.14 -9.65
CA GLU A 52 -15.45 -3.56 -9.98
C GLU A 52 -16.35 -4.08 -11.12
N HIS A 53 -17.38 -3.32 -11.51
CA HIS A 53 -18.25 -3.67 -12.63
C HIS A 53 -17.70 -3.25 -13.99
N TYR A 54 -16.64 -2.44 -14.01
CA TYR A 54 -15.96 -1.99 -15.22
C TYR A 54 -14.63 -2.71 -15.38
N GLY A 55 -14.11 -2.72 -16.61
CA GLY A 55 -12.90 -3.43 -16.98
C GLY A 55 -13.16 -4.84 -17.54
N ASP A 56 -12.59 -5.15 -18.69
CA ASP A 56 -12.63 -6.47 -19.33
C ASP A 56 -11.52 -7.40 -18.80
N LEU A 57 -11.41 -7.45 -17.47
CA LEU A 57 -10.51 -8.39 -16.80
C LEU A 57 -11.13 -9.78 -16.72
N THR A 58 -10.28 -10.79 -16.91
CA THR A 58 -10.62 -12.18 -16.63
C THR A 58 -10.93 -12.39 -15.14
N ASP A 59 -11.67 -13.45 -14.80
CA ASP A 59 -12.00 -13.76 -13.40
C ASP A 59 -10.75 -13.99 -12.54
N GLU A 60 -9.69 -14.54 -13.12
CA GLU A 60 -8.41 -14.75 -12.45
C GLU A 60 -7.71 -13.42 -12.14
N GLN A 61 -7.62 -12.51 -13.13
CA GLN A 61 -7.09 -11.16 -12.92
C GLN A 61 -7.88 -10.39 -11.86
N LYS A 62 -9.22 -10.50 -11.87
CA LYS A 62 -10.08 -9.90 -10.85
C LYS A 62 -9.81 -10.48 -9.46
N ALA A 63 -9.58 -11.79 -9.34
CA ALA A 63 -9.27 -12.44 -8.08
C ALA A 63 -7.93 -11.96 -7.50
N VAL A 64 -6.89 -11.83 -8.35
CA VAL A 64 -5.60 -11.26 -7.95
C VAL A 64 -5.77 -9.80 -7.55
N ALA A 65 -6.45 -8.99 -8.36
CA ALA A 65 -6.65 -7.57 -8.09
C ALA A 65 -7.34 -7.30 -6.76
N ARG A 66 -8.42 -8.05 -6.43
CA ARG A 66 -9.12 -7.93 -5.14
C ARG A 66 -8.22 -8.27 -3.97
N ARG A 67 -7.55 -9.42 -4.02
CA ARG A 67 -6.64 -9.87 -2.94
C ARG A 67 -5.54 -8.85 -2.71
N SER A 68 -4.87 -8.43 -3.77
CA SER A 68 -3.78 -7.46 -3.71
C SER A 68 -4.25 -6.09 -3.20
N ARG A 69 -5.45 -5.64 -3.57
CA ARG A 69 -6.05 -4.41 -3.03
C ARG A 69 -6.26 -4.52 -1.51
N ASP A 70 -6.78 -5.64 -1.03
CA ASP A 70 -7.04 -5.85 0.41
C ASP A 70 -5.73 -5.97 1.21
N GLU A 71 -4.72 -6.62 0.64
CA GLU A 71 -3.35 -6.67 1.18
C GLU A 71 -2.76 -5.26 1.29
N MET A 72 -2.79 -4.49 0.20
CA MET A 72 -2.28 -3.12 0.17
C MET A 72 -3.00 -2.19 1.13
N ARG A 73 -4.33 -2.32 1.24
CA ARG A 73 -5.10 -1.58 2.24
C ARG A 73 -4.63 -1.89 3.66
N SER A 74 -4.29 -3.14 3.95
CA SER A 74 -3.79 -3.56 5.26
C SER A 74 -2.39 -3.00 5.54
N VAL A 75 -1.50 -3.03 4.55
CA VAL A 75 -0.15 -2.42 4.62
C VAL A 75 -0.24 -0.92 4.92
N TYR A 76 -1.13 -0.21 4.23
CA TYR A 76 -1.33 1.23 4.48
C TYR A 76 -1.92 1.51 5.86
N ALA A 77 -2.80 0.66 6.37
CA ALA A 77 -3.33 0.83 7.72
C ALA A 77 -2.22 0.63 8.77
N GLU A 78 -1.33 -0.35 8.57
CA GLU A 78 -0.15 -0.54 9.42
C GLU A 78 0.78 0.68 9.35
N LEU A 79 1.06 1.19 8.15
CA LEU A 79 1.87 2.39 7.93
C LEU A 79 1.32 3.58 8.72
N CYS A 80 0.01 3.82 8.67
CA CYS A 80 -0.63 4.90 9.44
C CYS A 80 -0.40 4.74 10.95
N VAL A 81 -0.56 3.53 11.49
CA VAL A 81 -0.32 3.27 12.92
C VAL A 81 1.15 3.52 13.29
N ARG A 82 2.09 3.08 12.45
CA ARG A 82 3.53 3.26 12.69
C ARG A 82 3.97 4.72 12.61
N LEU A 83 3.38 5.52 11.73
CA LEU A 83 3.61 6.97 11.64
C LEU A 83 3.05 7.69 12.87
N LEU A 84 1.82 7.39 13.28
CA LEU A 84 1.23 7.98 14.49
C LEU A 84 2.05 7.63 15.74
N GLN A 85 2.52 6.38 15.83
CA GLN A 85 3.38 5.94 16.92
C GLN A 85 4.74 6.67 16.92
N SER A 86 5.37 6.85 15.74
CA SER A 86 6.66 7.54 15.65
C SER A 86 6.57 8.98 16.13
N GLU A 87 5.51 9.70 15.73
CA GLU A 87 5.28 11.07 16.18
C GLU A 87 5.13 11.16 17.70
N ILE A 88 4.33 10.29 18.30
CA ILE A 88 4.16 10.25 19.77
C ILE A 88 5.49 9.98 20.49
N MET A 89 6.32 9.08 19.94
CA MET A 89 7.62 8.75 20.53
C MET A 89 8.62 9.91 20.43
N LEU A 90 8.59 10.66 19.33
CA LEU A 90 9.38 11.87 19.14
C LEU A 90 8.95 12.98 20.11
N GLU A 91 7.66 13.27 20.19
CA GLU A 91 7.10 14.28 21.10
C GLU A 91 7.42 14.00 22.57
N ARG A 92 7.48 12.72 22.94
CA ARG A 92 7.83 12.29 24.31
C ARG A 92 9.34 12.20 24.57
N GLY A 93 10.18 12.46 23.58
CA GLY A 93 11.64 12.32 23.69
C GLY A 93 12.10 10.87 23.93
N MET A 94 11.27 9.88 23.59
CA MET A 94 11.62 8.45 23.70
C MET A 94 12.63 8.03 22.62
N VAL A 95 12.61 8.73 21.49
CA VAL A 95 13.57 8.63 20.39
C VAL A 95 14.03 10.05 20.01
N PRO A 96 15.32 10.24 19.69
CA PRO A 96 15.86 11.57 19.42
C PRO A 96 15.47 12.11 18.03
N ASP A 97 15.24 11.22 17.05
CA ASP A 97 14.90 11.57 15.68
C ASP A 97 14.25 10.39 14.93
N SER A 98 13.69 10.67 13.76
CA SER A 98 13.00 9.67 12.92
C SER A 98 13.94 8.60 12.36
N GLY A 99 15.22 8.91 12.15
CA GLY A 99 16.25 7.96 11.76
C GLY A 99 16.50 6.93 12.85
N THR A 100 16.59 7.39 14.10
CA THR A 100 16.72 6.52 15.28
C THR A 100 15.47 5.65 15.45
N TYR A 101 14.26 6.22 15.33
CA TYR A 101 13.02 5.43 15.33
C TYR A 101 13.06 4.31 14.29
N ARG A 102 13.40 4.64 13.04
CA ARG A 102 13.47 3.67 11.94
C ARG A 102 14.49 2.57 12.23
N SER A 103 15.68 2.92 12.71
CA SER A 103 16.73 1.94 13.00
C SER A 103 16.37 0.94 14.10
N VAL A 104 15.57 1.35 15.09
CA VAL A 104 15.24 0.52 16.27
C VAL A 104 13.92 -0.24 16.07
N PHE A 105 12.91 0.41 15.49
CA PHE A 105 11.53 -0.10 15.43
C PHE A 105 11.07 -0.48 14.02
N CYS A 106 11.84 -0.16 12.99
CA CYS A 106 11.57 -0.53 11.60
C CYS A 106 12.77 -1.29 11.00
N PRO A 107 13.12 -2.48 11.52
CA PRO A 107 14.23 -3.25 10.96
C PRO A 107 13.98 -3.49 9.47
N GLU A 108 15.00 -3.20 8.66
CA GLU A 108 15.02 -3.43 7.22
C GLU A 108 14.78 -4.93 6.97
N GLY A 109 13.54 -5.30 6.65
CA GLY A 109 13.14 -6.70 6.65
C GLY A 109 11.69 -6.88 6.23
N GLY A 110 11.39 -6.57 4.98
CA GLY A 110 10.14 -6.91 4.31
C GLY A 110 10.27 -6.58 2.84
N ASP A 111 10.28 -7.60 1.98
CA ASP A 111 10.42 -7.51 0.53
C ASP A 111 9.29 -6.68 -0.12
N ALA A 112 9.38 -5.36 -0.03
CA ALA A 112 8.62 -4.44 -0.87
C ALA A 112 9.58 -3.63 -1.75
N PRO A 113 10.19 -4.25 -2.79
CA PRO A 113 11.19 -3.61 -3.65
C PRO A 113 10.72 -2.30 -4.29
N TRP A 114 9.40 -2.13 -4.44
CA TRP A 114 8.77 -0.98 -5.08
C TRP A 114 8.65 0.26 -4.18
N MET A 115 8.87 0.14 -2.86
CA MET A 115 8.87 1.31 -1.96
C MET A 115 10.16 2.14 -2.04
N LEU A 116 11.22 1.62 -2.65
CA LEU A 116 12.54 2.28 -2.70
C LEU A 116 12.87 2.93 -4.04
N ASP A 117 12.03 2.76 -5.07
CA ASP A 117 12.30 3.31 -6.40
C ASP A 117 11.42 4.54 -6.67
N GLN A 118 11.86 5.70 -6.15
CA GLN A 118 11.60 7.02 -6.77
C GLN A 118 12.51 8.10 -6.15
N ALA A 119 13.77 8.09 -6.59
CA ALA A 119 14.61 9.28 -6.63
C ALA A 119 15.35 9.27 -7.98
N GLY A 120 14.65 9.72 -9.02
CA GLY A 120 15.16 9.96 -10.36
C GLY A 120 14.46 11.18 -10.95
#